data_AF-A0A1I7M2S4-F1
#
_entry.id   AF-A0A1I7M2S4-F1
#
_cell.length_a   1.000
_cell.length_b   1.000
_cell.length_c   1.000
_cell.angle_alpha   90.00
_cell.angle_beta   90.00
_cell.angle_gamma   90.00
#
_symmetry.space_group_name_H-M   'P 1'
#
loop_
_entity.id
_entity.type
_entity.pdbx_description
1 polymer ?
#
loop_
_entity_poly.entity_id
_entity_poly.type
_entity_poly.pdbx_seq_one_letter_code
_entity_poly.pdbx_strand_id
1 'polypeptide(L)'
;MRSLATRLGVTPMSLYHHVEDRAGLLRALSDRVYAGVLEGAGESADRRSEIHAILTRYHDAVRRHPQLTLAIFASPEAFAGVTRQITDRLTALLEEVTTQPRLWRDILIDHAHGSGLPPSASLERQEEAWTIQEQYRQSLDCLLDCLAAR
;
A
#
# COMPACT_ATOMS: atom_id res chain seq x y z
N MET A 1 21.85 -0.80 6.47
CA MET A 1 22.20 -0.49 7.88
C MET A 1 23.38 0.47 8.01
N ARG A 2 24.60 0.14 7.54
CA ARG A 2 25.77 1.05 7.66
C ARG A 2 25.55 2.47 7.12
N SER A 3 25.07 2.61 5.89
CA SER A 3 24.77 3.94 5.30
C SER A 3 23.73 4.73 6.12
N LEU A 4 22.72 4.07 6.70
CA LEU A 4 21.74 4.73 7.57
C LEU A 4 22.39 5.21 8.87
N ALA A 5 23.24 4.39 9.50
CA ALA A 5 23.96 4.76 10.71
C ALA A 5 24.84 6.00 10.48
N THR A 6 25.58 6.03 9.37
CA THR A 6 26.38 7.19 8.97
C THR A 6 25.51 8.45 8.81
N ARG A 7 24.38 8.36 8.13
CA ARG A 7 23.46 9.50 7.95
C ARG A 7 22.86 10.01 9.26
N LEU A 8 22.66 9.13 10.23
CA LEU A 8 22.13 9.46 11.56
C LEU A 8 23.22 9.86 12.57
N GLY A 9 24.50 9.80 12.19
CA GLY A 9 25.61 10.10 13.11
C GLY A 9 25.76 9.11 14.27
N VAL A 10 25.25 7.87 14.11
CA VAL A 10 25.30 6.82 15.12
C VAL A 10 26.12 5.62 14.64
N THR A 11 26.44 4.70 15.56
CA THR A 11 27.05 3.42 15.18
C THR A 11 26.00 2.47 14.60
N PRO A 12 26.38 1.52 13.71
CA PRO A 12 25.46 0.48 13.27
C PRO A 12 24.86 -0.33 14.43
N MET A 13 25.64 -0.56 15.50
CA MET A 13 25.18 -1.30 16.69
C MET A 13 23.98 -0.61 17.36
N SER A 14 24.02 0.73 17.45
CA SER A 14 22.90 1.52 17.97
C SER A 14 21.60 1.28 17.19
N LEU A 15 21.67 1.06 15.88
CA LEU A 15 20.48 0.72 15.09
C LEU A 15 19.99 -0.70 15.37
N TYR A 16 20.92 -1.66 15.53
CA TYR A 16 20.58 -3.05 15.79
C TYR A 16 19.87 -3.26 17.14
N HIS A 17 20.07 -2.37 18.10
CA HIS A 17 19.28 -2.35 19.35
C HIS A 17 17.79 -2.03 19.15
N HIS A 18 17.43 -1.38 18.04
CA HIS A 18 16.05 -1.00 17.73
C HIS A 18 15.42 -1.89 16.65
N VAL A 19 16.22 -2.33 15.68
CA VAL A 19 15.77 -3.16 14.55
C VAL A 19 16.81 -4.24 14.27
N GLU A 20 16.39 -5.50 14.31
CA GLU A 20 17.28 -6.66 14.20
C GLU A 20 18.05 -6.69 12.87
N ASP A 21 17.41 -6.30 11.77
CA ASP A 21 18.01 -6.29 10.45
C ASP A 21 17.34 -5.27 9.51
N ARG A 22 17.66 -5.36 8.21
CA ARG A 22 17.05 -4.52 7.17
C ARG A 22 15.56 -4.82 7.01
N ALA A 23 15.12 -6.07 7.16
CA ALA A 23 13.72 -6.44 7.04
C ALA A 23 12.91 -5.87 8.21
N GLY A 24 13.43 -5.95 9.44
CA GLY A 24 12.86 -5.32 10.63
C GLY A 24 12.75 -3.80 10.49
N LEU A 25 13.75 -3.14 9.89
CA LEU A 25 13.67 -1.72 9.56
C LEU A 25 12.56 -1.42 8.54
N LEU A 26 12.49 -2.20 7.45
CA LEU A 26 11.46 -2.01 6.42
C LEU A 26 10.05 -2.23 6.98
N ARG A 27 9.88 -3.23 7.84
CA ARG A 27 8.64 -3.48 8.57
C ARG A 27 8.24 -2.29 9.44
N ALA A 28 9.16 -1.77 10.25
CA ALA A 28 8.88 -0.60 11.09
C ALA A 28 8.51 0.66 10.26
N LEU A 29 9.17 0.87 9.12
CA LEU A 29 8.82 1.92 8.18
C LEU A 29 7.44 1.69 7.55
N SER A 30 7.14 0.44 7.18
CA SER A 30 5.85 0.03 6.62
C SER A 30 4.71 0.29 7.61
N ASP A 31 4.87 -0.17 8.86
CA ASP A 31 3.89 0.03 9.93
C ASP A 31 3.59 1.52 10.13
N ARG A 32 4.60 2.39 10.04
CA ARG A 32 4.42 3.84 10.12
C ARG A 32 3.74 4.44 8.89
N VAL A 33 4.18 4.08 7.68
CA VAL A 33 3.69 4.68 6.43
C VAL A 33 2.26 4.27 6.11
N TYR A 34 1.90 3.03 6.43
CA TYR A 34 0.60 2.47 6.11
C TYR A 34 -0.39 2.48 7.28
N ALA A 35 -0.01 2.98 8.47
CA ALA A 35 -0.86 3.00 9.67
C ALA A 35 -2.28 3.53 9.40
N GLY A 36 -2.39 4.61 8.61
CA GLY A 36 -3.66 5.27 8.31
C GLY A 36 -4.52 4.57 7.24
N VAL A 37 -4.05 3.50 6.60
CA VAL A 37 -4.79 2.86 5.51
C VAL A 37 -6.10 2.23 6.01
N LEU A 38 -6.06 1.65 7.21
CA LEU A 38 -7.20 0.99 7.84
C LEU A 38 -8.00 1.91 8.79
N GLU A 39 -7.72 3.21 8.81
CA GLU A 39 -8.52 4.16 9.60
C GLU A 39 -9.98 4.15 9.15
N GLY A 40 -10.91 3.99 10.11
CA GLY A 40 -12.35 3.89 9.83
C GLY A 40 -12.78 2.59 9.13
N ALA A 41 -11.92 1.58 9.03
CA ALA A 41 -12.32 0.26 8.54
C ALA A 41 -13.36 -0.37 9.50
N GLY A 42 -14.42 -0.95 8.94
CA GLY A 42 -15.54 -1.53 9.67
C GLY A 42 -16.64 -0.55 10.10
N GLU A 43 -16.49 0.75 9.86
CA GLU A 43 -17.51 1.76 10.21
C GLU A 43 -18.63 1.86 9.16
N SER A 44 -18.36 1.44 7.92
CA SER A 44 -19.33 1.46 6.82
C SER A 44 -20.13 0.15 6.74
N ALA A 45 -21.46 0.27 6.59
CA ALA A 45 -22.30 -0.88 6.22
C ALA A 45 -22.10 -1.29 4.75
N ASP A 46 -21.67 -0.36 3.89
CA ASP A 46 -21.36 -0.63 2.50
C ASP A 46 -19.90 -1.11 2.34
N ARG A 47 -19.76 -2.38 1.99
CA ARG A 47 -18.48 -3.06 1.75
C ARG A 47 -17.75 -2.48 0.55
N ARG A 48 -18.47 -2.08 -0.50
CA ARG A 48 -17.86 -1.48 -1.69
C ARG A 48 -17.20 -0.15 -1.32
N SER A 49 -17.91 0.73 -0.63
CA SER A 49 -17.35 2.00 -0.13
C SER A 49 -16.14 1.78 0.78
N GLU A 50 -16.15 0.74 1.62
CA GLU A 50 -15.01 0.43 2.48
C GLU A 50 -13.78 -0.03 1.68
N ILE A 51 -13.96 -0.95 0.72
CA ILE A 51 -12.89 -1.39 -0.18
C ILE A 51 -12.31 -0.19 -0.93
N HIS A 52 -13.18 0.68 -1.47
CA HIS A 52 -12.78 1.89 -2.17
C HIS A 52 -11.92 2.82 -1.28
N ALA A 53 -12.36 3.08 -0.04
CA ALA A 53 -11.65 3.94 0.89
C ALA A 53 -10.26 3.39 1.27
N ILE A 54 -10.17 2.08 1.56
CA ILE A 54 -8.90 1.41 1.89
C ILE A 54 -7.93 1.51 0.71
N LEU A 55 -8.38 1.18 -0.50
CA LEU A 55 -7.54 1.19 -1.69
C LEU A 55 -7.10 2.60 -2.08
N THR A 56 -7.96 3.61 -1.90
CA THR A 56 -7.59 5.02 -2.10
C THR A 56 -6.46 5.45 -1.16
N ARG A 57 -6.58 5.18 0.14
CA ARG A 57 -5.52 5.53 1.11
C ARG A 57 -4.24 4.74 0.86
N TYR A 58 -4.38 3.47 0.46
CA TYR A 58 -3.26 2.61 0.12
C TYR A 58 -2.47 3.16 -1.08
N HIS A 59 -3.16 3.46 -2.18
CA HIS A 59 -2.59 4.09 -3.37
C HIS A 59 -1.87 5.41 -3.01
N ASP A 60 -2.50 6.27 -2.20
CA ASP A 60 -1.87 7.52 -1.78
C ASP A 60 -0.57 7.29 -0.98
N ALA A 61 -0.52 6.26 -0.13
CA ALA A 61 0.68 5.90 0.61
C ALA A 61 1.78 5.35 -0.32
N VAL A 62 1.43 4.49 -1.29
CA VAL A 62 2.35 3.98 -2.31
C VAL A 62 2.96 5.12 -3.12
N ARG A 63 2.13 6.06 -3.59
CA ARG A 63 2.56 7.22 -4.38
C ARG A 63 3.46 8.17 -3.59
N ARG A 64 3.20 8.36 -2.30
CA ARG A 64 4.04 9.19 -1.42
C ARG A 64 5.38 8.54 -1.07
N HIS A 65 5.44 7.21 -1.05
CA HIS A 65 6.62 6.45 -0.62
C HIS A 65 6.99 5.30 -1.58
N PRO A 66 7.19 5.56 -2.88
CA PRO A 66 7.35 4.50 -3.88
C PRO A 66 8.60 3.65 -3.65
N GLN A 67 9.69 4.23 -3.13
CA GLN A 67 10.91 3.47 -2.84
C GLN A 67 10.72 2.49 -1.67
N LEU A 68 9.81 2.78 -0.72
CA LEU A 68 9.48 1.86 0.36
C LEU A 68 8.70 0.67 -0.20
N THR A 69 7.69 0.92 -1.04
CA THR A 69 6.91 -0.13 -1.71
C THR A 69 7.82 -1.08 -2.50
N LEU A 70 8.71 -0.52 -3.33
CA LEU A 70 9.68 -1.31 -4.09
C LEU A 70 10.64 -2.10 -3.19
N ALA A 71 11.07 -1.51 -2.07
CA ALA A 71 11.94 -2.20 -1.12
C ALA A 71 11.23 -3.37 -0.40
N ILE A 72 9.93 -3.25 -0.13
CA ILE A 72 9.11 -4.33 0.43
C ILE A 72 8.95 -5.47 -0.60
N PHE A 73 8.69 -5.17 -1.87
CA PHE A 73 8.61 -6.21 -2.92
C PHE A 73 9.91 -7.00 -3.08
N ALA A 74 11.04 -6.32 -2.95
CA ALA A 74 12.36 -6.95 -3.00
C ALA A 74 12.72 -7.70 -1.71
N SER A 75 11.85 -7.76 -0.71
CA SER A 75 12.13 -8.37 0.60
C SER A 75 10.85 -9.01 1.18
N PRO A 76 10.49 -10.24 0.76
CA PRO A 76 9.27 -10.92 1.20
C PRO A 76 9.10 -10.99 2.73
N GLU A 77 10.20 -11.15 3.46
CA GLU A 77 10.24 -11.14 4.93
C GLU A 77 9.82 -9.81 5.57
N ALA A 78 9.87 -8.69 4.82
CA ALA A 78 9.37 -7.39 5.26
C ALA A 78 7.85 -7.26 5.12
N PHE A 79 7.18 -8.20 4.44
CA PHE A 79 5.72 -8.24 4.33
C PHE A 79 5.09 -8.76 5.63
N ALA A 80 4.86 -7.83 6.55
CA ALA A 80 4.34 -8.12 7.88
C ALA A 80 3.56 -6.91 8.43
N GLY A 81 3.05 -7.05 9.65
CA GLY A 81 2.37 -5.97 10.36
C GLY A 81 1.21 -5.38 9.56
N VAL A 82 1.21 -4.06 9.39
CA VAL A 82 0.13 -3.33 8.75
C VAL A 82 -0.10 -3.76 7.30
N THR A 83 0.94 -4.09 6.52
CA THR A 83 0.76 -4.52 5.12
C THR A 83 -0.03 -5.82 5.02
N ARG A 84 0.22 -6.76 5.93
CA ARG A 84 -0.55 -8.02 6.02
C ARG A 84 -1.98 -7.75 6.46
N GLN A 85 -2.17 -6.88 7.47
CA GLN A 85 -3.51 -6.50 7.95
C GLN A 85 -4.37 -5.88 6.85
N ILE A 86 -3.78 -5.05 5.97
CA ILE A 86 -4.48 -4.47 4.82
C ILE A 86 -4.95 -5.56 3.86
N THR A 87 -4.06 -6.48 3.49
CA THR A 87 -4.39 -7.61 2.61
C THR A 87 -5.46 -8.51 3.21
N ASP A 88 -5.38 -8.80 4.51
CA ASP A 88 -6.35 -9.63 5.22
C ASP A 88 -7.72 -8.94 5.27
N ARG A 89 -7.76 -7.63 5.59
CA ARG A 89 -9.01 -6.86 5.61
C ARG A 89 -9.66 -6.79 4.23
N LEU A 90 -8.89 -6.51 3.18
CA LEU A 90 -9.39 -6.50 1.81
C LEU A 90 -9.92 -7.88 1.41
N THR A 91 -9.22 -8.96 1.77
CA THR A 91 -9.69 -10.33 1.51
C THR A 91 -11.05 -10.58 2.17
N ALA A 92 -11.19 -10.24 3.45
CA ALA A 92 -12.44 -10.42 4.21
C ALA A 92 -13.60 -9.60 3.62
N LEU A 93 -13.35 -8.35 3.22
CA LEU A 93 -14.37 -7.52 2.57
C LEU A 93 -14.80 -8.11 1.21
N LEU A 94 -13.84 -8.64 0.45
CA LEU A 94 -14.09 -9.22 -0.86
C LEU A 94 -14.85 -10.55 -0.77
N GLU A 95 -14.67 -11.33 0.31
CA GLU A 95 -15.43 -12.55 0.55
C GLU A 95 -16.95 -12.29 0.66
N GLU A 96 -17.35 -11.08 1.06
CA GLU A 96 -18.76 -10.69 1.16
C GLU A 96 -19.36 -10.23 -0.17
N VAL A 97 -18.54 -9.90 -1.19
CA VAL A 97 -19.01 -9.27 -2.44
C VAL A 97 -18.62 -10.01 -3.71
N THR A 98 -17.80 -11.08 -3.62
CA THR A 98 -17.43 -11.87 -4.80
C THR A 98 -17.11 -13.32 -4.45
N THR A 99 -17.32 -14.22 -5.41
CA THR A 99 -16.91 -15.64 -5.32
C THR A 99 -15.41 -15.84 -5.55
N GLN A 100 -14.67 -14.81 -5.97
CA GLN A 100 -13.22 -14.89 -6.27
C GLN A 100 -12.41 -13.85 -5.47
N PRO A 101 -12.50 -13.84 -4.12
CA PRO A 101 -11.97 -12.76 -3.30
C PRO A 101 -10.46 -12.55 -3.42
N ARG A 102 -9.69 -13.64 -3.53
CA ARG A 102 -8.22 -13.57 -3.66
C ARG A 102 -7.80 -13.00 -5.01
N LEU A 103 -8.44 -13.43 -6.09
CA LEU A 103 -8.14 -12.94 -7.44
C LEU A 103 -8.40 -11.43 -7.52
N TRP A 104 -9.57 -10.99 -7.05
CA TRP A 104 -9.92 -9.57 -7.05
C TRP A 104 -9.03 -8.74 -6.15
N ARG A 105 -8.66 -9.25 -4.97
CA ARG A 105 -7.69 -8.60 -4.10
C ARG A 105 -6.37 -8.36 -4.82
N ASP A 106 -5.84 -9.39 -5.47
CA ASP A 106 -4.54 -9.32 -6.16
C ASP A 106 -4.63 -8.29 -7.30
N ILE A 107 -5.69 -8.31 -8.11
CA ILE A 107 -5.94 -7.32 -9.18
C ILE A 107 -6.00 -5.89 -8.61
N LEU A 108 -6.75 -5.67 -7.54
CA LEU A 108 -6.95 -4.34 -6.96
C LEU A 108 -5.67 -3.78 -6.32
N ILE A 109 -4.90 -4.63 -5.64
CA ILE A 109 -3.61 -4.27 -5.04
C ILE A 109 -2.59 -3.98 -6.15
N ASP A 110 -2.46 -4.86 -7.15
CA ASP A 110 -1.53 -4.67 -8.27
C ASP A 110 -1.87 -3.40 -9.06
N HIS A 111 -3.15 -3.10 -9.23
CA HIS A 111 -3.58 -1.84 -9.85
C HIS A 111 -3.16 -0.62 -9.03
N ALA A 112 -3.35 -0.65 -7.70
CA ALA A 112 -2.90 0.42 -6.80
C ALA A 112 -1.37 0.62 -6.83
N HIS A 113 -0.60 -0.46 -6.99
CA HIS A 113 0.85 -0.38 -7.17
C HIS A 113 1.25 0.18 -8.52
N GLY A 114 0.68 -0.37 -9.60
CA GLY A 114 1.01 0.02 -10.96
C GLY A 114 0.66 1.48 -11.27
N SER A 115 -0.41 2.00 -10.69
CA SER A 115 -0.82 3.41 -10.82
C SER A 115 -0.11 4.35 -9.84
N GLY A 116 0.24 3.87 -8.64
CA GLY A 116 0.89 4.68 -7.61
C GLY A 116 2.41 4.81 -7.78
N LEU A 117 3.07 3.86 -8.45
CA LEU A 117 4.51 3.93 -8.71
C LEU A 117 4.79 4.90 -9.86
N PRO A 118 5.77 5.82 -9.72
CA PRO A 118 6.08 6.78 -10.76
C PRO A 118 6.57 6.06 -12.02
N PRO A 119 6.21 6.54 -13.22
CA PRO A 119 6.78 6.01 -14.46
C PRO A 119 8.30 6.17 -14.44
N SER A 120 9.00 5.22 -15.04
CA SER A 120 10.43 5.34 -15.28
C SER A 120 10.67 6.45 -16.31
N ALA A 121 10.86 7.68 -15.82
CA ALA A 121 11.24 8.93 -16.49
C ALA A 121 10.16 10.04 -16.53
N SER A 122 10.71 11.27 -16.51
CA SER A 122 10.16 12.63 -16.68
C SER A 122 9.44 13.33 -15.54
N LEU A 123 9.62 14.66 -15.54
CA LEU A 123 9.56 15.61 -14.44
C LEU A 123 8.40 16.62 -14.64
N GLU A 124 7.20 16.18 -14.99
CA GLU A 124 6.02 17.07 -15.18
C GLU A 124 5.11 17.04 -13.93
N ARG A 125 5.69 17.52 -12.82
CA ARG A 125 5.50 16.96 -11.48
C ARG A 125 4.22 17.29 -10.68
N GLN A 126 3.20 17.96 -11.21
CA GLN A 126 1.98 18.26 -10.40
C GLN A 126 0.65 18.06 -11.13
N GLU A 127 0.48 18.57 -12.36
CA GLU A 127 -0.75 18.32 -13.12
C GLU A 127 -0.89 16.84 -13.49
N GLU A 128 0.23 16.17 -13.83
CA GLU A 128 0.27 14.72 -14.01
C GLU A 128 -0.14 13.97 -12.73
N ALA A 129 0.31 14.43 -11.56
CA ALA A 129 0.06 13.75 -10.29
C ALA A 129 -1.42 13.82 -9.88
N TRP A 130 -2.09 14.94 -10.12
CA TRP A 130 -3.54 15.07 -9.87
C TRP A 130 -4.34 14.22 -10.86
N THR A 131 -3.91 14.21 -12.13
CA THR A 131 -4.49 13.38 -13.19
C THR A 131 -4.37 11.88 -12.88
N ILE A 132 -3.22 11.43 -12.36
CA ILE A 132 -3.00 10.03 -11.96
C ILE A 132 -3.94 9.62 -10.82
N GLN A 133 -4.13 10.48 -9.82
CA GLN A 133 -5.00 10.17 -8.69
C GLN A 133 -6.48 10.09 -9.10
N GLU A 134 -6.92 11.00 -9.97
CA GLU A 134 -8.29 10.99 -10.51
C GLU A 134 -8.51 9.77 -11.42
N GLN A 135 -7.55 9.49 -12.30
CA GLN A 135 -7.59 8.32 -13.18
C GLN A 135 -7.60 7.01 -12.37
N TYR A 136 -6.85 6.94 -11.26
CA TYR A 136 -6.89 5.81 -10.35
C TYR A 136 -8.27 5.62 -9.73
N ARG A 137 -8.88 6.69 -9.20
CA ARG A 137 -10.24 6.62 -8.60
C ARG A 137 -11.28 6.18 -9.62
N GLN A 138 -11.26 6.76 -10.82
CA GLN A 138 -12.15 6.36 -11.89
C GLN A 138 -11.97 4.89 -12.28
N SER A 139 -10.73 4.42 -12.38
CA SER A 139 -10.42 3.02 -12.69
C SER A 139 -10.87 2.08 -11.57
N LEU A 140 -10.66 2.48 -10.31
CA LEU A 140 -11.11 1.75 -9.13
C LEU A 140 -12.64 1.63 -9.11
N ASP A 141 -13.38 2.71 -9.39
CA ASP A 141 -14.84 2.67 -9.48
C ASP A 141 -15.31 1.69 -10.55
N CYS A 142 -14.71 1.73 -11.75
CA CYS A 142 -15.01 0.78 -12.82
C CYS A 142 -14.74 -0.69 -12.40
N LEU A 143 -13.63 -0.95 -11.72
CA LEU A 143 -13.28 -2.28 -11.22
C LEU A 143 -14.28 -2.76 -10.16
N LEU A 144 -14.68 -1.89 -9.23
CA LEU A 144 -15.66 -2.21 -8.20
C LEU A 144 -17.08 -2.37 -8.76
N ASP A 145 -17.43 -1.67 -9.84
CA ASP A 145 -18.71 -1.88 -10.55
C ASP A 145 -18.78 -3.26 -11.19
N CYS A 146 -17.66 -3.76 -11.72
CA CYS A 146 -17.56 -5.09 -12.30
C CYS A 146 -17.69 -6.20 -11.25
N LEU A 147 -17.34 -5.92 -9.99
CA LEU A 147 -17.55 -6.82 -8.86
C LEU A 147 -19.04 -6.98 -8.51
N ALA A 148 -19.80 -5.88 -8.52
CA ALA A 148 -21.22 -5.89 -8.15
C ALA A 148 -22.14 -6.53 -9.22
N ALA A 149 -21.66 -6.64 -10.46
CA ALA A 149 -22.43 -7.17 -11.59
C ALA A 149 -22.39 -8.72 -11.71
N ARG A 150 -21.81 -9.43 -10.74
CA ARG A 150 -21.55 -10.89 -10.79
C ARG A 150 -21.89 -11.57 -9.46
#